data_AF-A0A7G2DZG8-F1
#
_entry.id   AF-A0A7G2DZG8-F1
#
_cell.length_a   1.000
_cell.length_b   1.000
_cell.length_c   1.000
_cell.angle_alpha   90.00
_cell.angle_beta   90.00
_cell.angle_gamma   90.00
#
_symmetry.space_group_name_H-M   'P 1'
#
loop_
_entity.id
_entity.type
_entity.pdbx_description
1 polymer ?
#
loop_
_entity_poly.entity_id
_entity_poly.type
_entity_poly.pdbx_seq_one_letter_code
_entity_poly.pdbx_strand_id
1 'polypeptide(L)'
;MGGICNFLSLVDVTISTCKGLRELTFLIFAPRLRSLSVVRAKDLEDIINQEKACEGEKSGIVPFPDLKYLRLGDLPKLKNIYRRPLPFLCLEEITISECPNLRKLPLDSRSGKQGKNGCTICYKDSHWLKGVKWADEATKKRFLPSCQLVDY
;
A
#
# COMPACT_ATOMS: atom_id res chain seq x y z
N MET A 1 -6.75 -29.54 -4.73
CA MET A 1 -5.92 -28.86 -3.71
C MET A 1 -4.79 -28.15 -4.44
N GLY A 2 -4.97 -26.87 -4.78
CA GLY A 2 -3.91 -26.07 -5.39
C GLY A 2 -2.89 -25.69 -4.32
N GLY A 3 -1.61 -25.93 -4.56
CA GLY A 3 -0.55 -25.55 -3.63
C GLY A 3 -0.55 -24.04 -3.38
N ILE A 4 -0.36 -23.64 -2.12
CA ILE A 4 -0.14 -22.24 -1.76
C ILE A 4 1.25 -21.87 -2.29
N CYS A 5 1.32 -21.05 -3.35
CA CYS A 5 2.58 -20.54 -3.86
C CYS A 5 3.14 -19.52 -2.86
N ASN A 6 4.18 -19.91 -2.11
CA ASN A 6 4.83 -19.04 -1.14
C ASN A 6 6.07 -18.39 -1.79
N PHE A 7 6.02 -17.08 -2.02
CA PHE A 7 7.08 -16.31 -2.67
C PHE A 7 8.12 -15.85 -1.62
N LEU A 8 8.78 -16.81 -0.96
CA LEU A 8 9.65 -16.56 0.19
C LEU A 8 10.87 -15.68 -0.12
N SER A 9 11.29 -15.60 -1.39
CA SER A 9 12.44 -14.82 -1.83
C SER A 9 12.06 -13.55 -2.60
N LEU A 10 10.77 -13.26 -2.76
CA LEU A 10 10.32 -12.09 -3.51
C LEU A 10 10.45 -10.84 -2.62
N VAL A 11 11.37 -9.95 -3.02
CA VAL A 11 11.71 -8.73 -2.27
C VAL A 11 11.19 -7.48 -2.95
N ASP A 12 11.21 -7.44 -4.27
CA ASP A 12 10.83 -6.27 -5.06
C ASP A 12 9.84 -6.68 -6.14
N VAL A 13 8.72 -5.97 -6.23
CA VAL A 13 7.70 -6.15 -7.26
C VAL A 13 7.47 -4.81 -7.95
N THR A 14 7.64 -4.80 -9.27
CA THR A 14 7.27 -3.67 -10.11
C THR A 14 6.27 -4.12 -11.16
N ILE A 15 5.14 -3.44 -11.22
CA ILE A 15 4.06 -3.68 -12.17
C ILE A 15 3.88 -2.39 -12.95
N SER A 16 3.99 -2.47 -14.27
CA SER A 16 3.91 -1.31 -15.15
C SER A 16 3.03 -1.62 -16.35
N THR A 17 2.10 -0.71 -16.67
CA THR A 17 1.30 -0.77 -17.90
C THR A 17 0.55 -2.10 -18.05
N CYS A 18 -0.23 -2.50 -17.04
CA CYS A 18 -0.97 -3.76 -17.03
C CYS A 18 -2.48 -3.52 -17.22
N LYS A 19 -3.07 -4.10 -18.27
CA LYS A 19 -4.52 -4.04 -18.56
C LYS A 19 -5.23 -5.23 -17.93
N GLY A 20 -6.44 -5.03 -17.41
CA GLY A 20 -7.24 -6.10 -16.81
C GLY A 20 -6.78 -6.59 -15.43
N LEU A 21 -5.67 -6.05 -14.90
CA LEU A 21 -5.22 -6.35 -13.54
C LEU A 21 -6.10 -5.64 -12.52
N ARG A 22 -6.90 -6.39 -11.77
CA ARG A 22 -7.89 -5.85 -10.82
C ARG A 22 -7.44 -5.85 -9.37
N GLU A 23 -6.58 -6.79 -8.99
CA GLU A 23 -6.00 -6.90 -7.65
C GLU A 23 -4.66 -7.63 -7.65
N LEU A 24 -3.94 -7.53 -6.52
CA LEU A 24 -2.63 -8.15 -6.28
C LEU A 24 -2.64 -8.99 -5.00
N THR A 25 -3.78 -9.61 -4.66
CA THR A 25 -3.96 -10.37 -3.41
C THR A 25 -2.94 -11.50 -3.28
N PHE A 26 -2.43 -12.07 -4.38
CA PHE A 26 -1.38 -13.08 -4.35
C PHE A 26 -0.09 -12.62 -3.63
N LEU A 27 0.15 -11.31 -3.52
CA LEU A 27 1.32 -10.78 -2.83
C LEU A 27 1.28 -10.98 -1.30
N ILE A 28 0.15 -11.38 -0.72
CA ILE A 28 0.11 -11.79 0.71
C ILE A 28 1.02 -12.99 0.98
N PHE A 29 1.35 -13.78 -0.05
CA PHE A 29 2.27 -14.91 0.03
C PHE A 29 3.73 -14.51 -0.20
N ALA A 30 4.06 -13.22 -0.23
CA ALA A 30 5.42 -12.69 -0.35
C ALA A 30 5.84 -11.99 0.96
N PRO A 31 6.17 -12.74 2.03
CA PRO A 31 6.45 -12.15 3.34
C PRO A 31 7.70 -11.26 3.38
N ARG A 32 8.64 -11.45 2.44
CA ARG A 32 9.89 -10.68 2.34
C ARG A 32 9.78 -9.45 1.43
N LEU A 33 8.59 -9.12 0.93
CA LEU A 33 8.40 -7.99 0.02
C LEU A 33 8.75 -6.68 0.74
N ARG A 34 9.76 -5.98 0.24
CA ARG A 34 10.25 -4.68 0.72
C ARG A 34 9.84 -3.53 -0.18
N SER A 35 9.69 -3.76 -1.47
CA SER A 35 9.32 -2.72 -2.44
C SER A 35 8.17 -3.17 -3.33
N LEU A 36 7.12 -2.36 -3.37
CA LEU A 36 6.01 -2.53 -4.30
C LEU A 36 5.83 -1.25 -5.12
N SER A 37 6.03 -1.34 -6.43
CA SER A 37 5.74 -0.27 -7.37
C SER A 37 4.67 -0.71 -8.36
N VAL A 38 3.59 0.06 -8.47
CA VAL A 38 2.49 -0.21 -9.40
C VAL A 38 2.17 1.08 -10.14
N VAL A 39 2.36 1.06 -11.46
CA VAL A 39 2.25 2.25 -12.31
C VAL A 39 1.46 1.94 -13.57
N ARG A 40 0.53 2.82 -13.98
CA ARG A 40 -0.29 2.69 -15.21
C ARG A 40 -1.11 1.39 -15.27
N ALA A 41 -1.67 0.95 -14.15
CA ALA A 41 -2.60 -0.18 -14.08
C ALA A 41 -4.04 0.32 -13.90
N LYS A 42 -4.69 0.68 -15.02
CA LYS A 42 -5.96 1.43 -15.02
C LYS A 42 -7.17 0.67 -14.50
N ASP A 43 -7.09 -0.67 -14.45
CA ASP A 43 -8.16 -1.54 -13.97
C ASP A 43 -7.98 -1.98 -12.51
N LEU A 44 -6.88 -1.57 -11.85
CA LEU A 44 -6.57 -1.98 -10.48
C LEU A 44 -7.50 -1.28 -9.50
N GLU A 45 -8.28 -2.06 -8.75
CA GLU A 45 -9.28 -1.56 -7.80
C GLU A 45 -8.78 -1.64 -6.36
N ASP A 46 -8.07 -2.71 -6.02
CA ASP A 46 -7.48 -2.95 -4.70
C ASP A 46 -6.06 -3.50 -4.84
N ILE A 47 -5.11 -3.12 -3.98
CA ILE A 47 -3.82 -3.84 -3.91
C ILE A 47 -4.07 -5.23 -3.34
N ILE A 48 -4.69 -5.31 -2.16
CA ILE A 48 -5.12 -6.56 -1.56
C ILE A 48 -6.65 -6.55 -1.45
N ASN A 49 -7.30 -7.39 -2.25
CA ASN A 49 -8.72 -7.65 -2.12
C ASN A 49 -8.99 -8.54 -0.90
N GLN A 50 -9.59 -7.96 0.15
CA GLN A 50 -9.78 -8.64 1.42
C GLN A 50 -10.76 -9.82 1.34
N GLU A 51 -11.80 -9.77 0.50
CA GLU A 51 -12.74 -10.89 0.35
C GLU A 51 -12.03 -12.14 -0.17
N LYS A 52 -11.11 -11.96 -1.12
CA LYS A 52 -10.21 -13.02 -1.58
C LYS A 52 -9.11 -13.37 -0.56
N ALA A 53 -8.66 -12.39 0.22
CA ALA A 53 -7.66 -12.62 1.28
C ALA A 53 -8.25 -13.29 2.53
N CYS A 54 -9.57 -13.33 2.72
CA CYS A 54 -10.24 -13.98 3.86
C CYS A 54 -10.07 -15.50 3.87
N GLU A 55 -9.71 -16.13 2.74
CA GLU A 55 -9.18 -17.50 2.74
C GLU A 55 -7.85 -17.58 3.54
N GLY A 56 -7.08 -16.50 3.57
CA GLY A 56 -5.85 -16.31 4.34
C GLY A 56 -6.02 -15.62 5.71
N GLU A 57 -7.08 -14.85 6.00
CA GLU A 57 -7.27 -14.30 7.37
C GLU A 57 -7.52 -15.41 8.40
N LYS A 58 -8.12 -16.54 8.00
CA LYS A 58 -8.17 -17.77 8.83
C LYS A 58 -6.80 -18.39 9.10
N SER A 59 -5.77 -18.01 8.34
CA SER A 59 -4.40 -18.52 8.44
C SER A 59 -3.43 -17.60 9.21
N GLY A 60 -3.88 -16.42 9.68
CA GLY A 60 -3.03 -15.50 10.44
C GLY A 60 -1.95 -14.78 9.63
N ILE A 61 -2.05 -14.77 8.29
CA ILE A 61 -1.09 -14.07 7.41
C ILE A 61 -1.24 -12.56 7.58
N VAL A 62 -0.16 -11.90 7.99
CA VAL A 62 -0.05 -10.44 7.98
C VAL A 62 0.52 -10.04 6.62
N PRO A 63 -0.23 -9.27 5.79
CA PRO A 63 0.30 -8.82 4.51
C PRO A 63 1.42 -7.80 4.74
N PHE A 64 2.47 -7.91 3.91
CA PHE A 64 3.52 -6.89 3.79
C PHE A 64 4.28 -6.54 5.10
N PRO A 65 4.73 -7.53 5.90
CA PRO A 65 5.38 -7.25 7.19
C PRO A 65 6.73 -6.52 7.03
N ASP A 66 7.47 -6.81 5.94
CA ASP A 66 8.78 -6.23 5.65
C ASP A 66 8.73 -5.03 4.67
N LEU A 67 7.53 -4.55 4.30
CA LEU A 67 7.38 -3.52 3.27
C LEU A 67 7.96 -2.17 3.72
N LYS A 68 8.85 -1.63 2.89
CA LYS A 68 9.56 -0.36 3.11
C LYS A 68 9.10 0.73 2.16
N TYR A 69 8.87 0.38 0.89
CA TYR A 69 8.59 1.34 -0.17
C TYR A 69 7.32 0.94 -0.91
N LEU A 70 6.35 1.85 -0.96
CA LEU A 70 5.11 1.68 -1.72
C LEU A 70 4.96 2.83 -2.72
N ARG A 71 4.97 2.52 -4.02
CA ARG A 71 4.85 3.52 -5.09
C ARG A 71 3.65 3.23 -5.97
N LEU A 72 2.72 4.18 -6.03
CA LEU A 72 1.44 4.04 -6.71
C LEU A 72 1.26 5.22 -7.68
N GLY A 73 1.16 4.93 -8.98
CA GLY A 73 1.15 5.95 -10.03
C GLY A 73 0.17 5.68 -11.18
N ASP A 74 -0.63 6.66 -11.59
CA ASP A 74 -1.64 6.50 -12.66
C ASP A 74 -2.53 5.27 -12.43
N LEU A 75 -3.25 5.28 -11.31
CA LEU A 75 -4.16 4.21 -10.88
C LEU A 75 -5.56 4.77 -10.67
N PRO A 76 -6.27 5.15 -11.74
CA PRO A 76 -7.54 5.88 -11.66
C PRO A 76 -8.65 5.12 -10.91
N LYS A 77 -8.64 3.78 -10.90
CA LYS A 77 -9.66 2.96 -10.23
C LYS A 77 -9.27 2.49 -8.82
N LEU A 78 -8.03 2.74 -8.38
CA LEU A 78 -7.55 2.22 -7.09
C LEU A 78 -8.30 2.91 -5.94
N LYS A 79 -8.98 2.10 -5.12
CA LYS A 79 -9.77 2.56 -3.97
C LYS A 79 -9.09 2.25 -2.64
N ASN A 80 -8.46 1.08 -2.53
CA ASN A 80 -7.85 0.63 -1.28
C ASN A 80 -6.49 -0.04 -1.53
N ILE A 81 -5.55 0.15 -0.60
CA ILE A 81 -4.37 -0.71 -0.48
C ILE A 81 -4.74 -1.94 0.36
N TYR A 82 -5.34 -1.70 1.53
CA TYR A 82 -5.97 -2.71 2.38
C TYR A 82 -7.14 -2.06 3.12
N ARG A 83 -8.25 -2.78 3.32
CA ARG A 83 -9.49 -2.18 3.90
C ARG A 83 -9.34 -1.81 5.38
N ARG A 84 -8.58 -2.62 6.13
CA ARG A 84 -8.27 -2.39 7.55
C ARG A 84 -6.93 -1.67 7.69
N PRO A 85 -6.71 -0.85 8.73
CA PRO A 85 -5.37 -0.37 9.07
C PRO A 85 -4.44 -1.55 9.40
N LEU A 86 -3.18 -1.45 8.98
CA LEU A 86 -2.12 -2.42 9.30
C LEU A 86 -0.93 -1.67 9.91
N PRO A 87 -0.28 -2.24 10.93
CA PRO A 87 0.98 -1.72 11.43
C PRO A 87 2.08 -2.11 10.43
N PHE A 88 2.26 -1.34 9.36
CA PHE A 88 3.40 -1.48 8.46
C PHE A 88 4.66 -1.03 9.18
N LEU A 89 5.21 -1.84 10.07
CA LEU A 89 6.25 -1.43 11.02
C LEU A 89 7.52 -0.93 10.32
N CYS A 90 7.89 -1.57 9.20
CA CYS A 90 9.09 -1.30 8.42
C CYS A 90 8.94 -0.20 7.36
N LEU A 91 7.75 0.40 7.23
CA LEU A 91 7.49 1.35 6.14
C LEU A 91 8.35 2.60 6.28
N GLU A 92 9.02 2.97 5.19
CA GLU A 92 9.90 4.14 5.10
C GLU A 92 9.32 5.21 4.17
N GLU A 93 8.64 4.82 3.08
CA GLU A 93 8.08 5.75 2.10
C GLU A 93 6.81 5.23 1.44
N ILE A 94 5.83 6.12 1.27
CA ILE A 94 4.72 5.94 0.33
C ILE A 94 4.76 7.07 -0.69
N THR A 95 4.74 6.74 -1.98
CA THR A 95 4.61 7.71 -3.07
C THR A 95 3.29 7.50 -3.80
N ILE A 96 2.49 8.57 -3.93
CA ILE A 96 1.18 8.55 -4.60
C ILE A 96 1.10 9.63 -5.67
N SER A 97 0.92 9.22 -6.91
CA SER A 97 0.68 10.13 -8.05
C SER A 97 -0.52 9.67 -8.85
N GLU A 98 -1.42 10.59 -9.21
CA GLU A 98 -2.54 10.29 -10.12
C GLU A 98 -3.40 9.09 -9.67
N CYS A 99 -3.73 9.05 -8.37
CA CYS A 99 -4.61 8.05 -7.76
C CYS A 99 -5.86 8.72 -7.17
N PRO A 100 -6.77 9.26 -7.99
CA PRO A 100 -7.85 10.15 -7.56
C PRO A 100 -8.86 9.52 -6.60
N ASN A 101 -9.01 8.19 -6.64
CA ASN A 101 -9.94 7.42 -5.81
C ASN A 101 -9.31 6.85 -4.53
N LEU A 102 -7.97 6.88 -4.40
CA LEU A 102 -7.29 6.40 -3.21
C LEU A 102 -7.35 7.48 -2.12
N ARG A 103 -8.37 7.43 -1.27
CA ARG A 103 -8.62 8.44 -0.22
C ARG A 103 -8.37 7.94 1.20
N LYS A 104 -7.94 6.69 1.37
CA LYS A 104 -7.62 6.09 2.66
C LYS A 104 -6.33 5.29 2.54
N LEU A 105 -5.43 5.50 3.49
CA LEU A 105 -4.24 4.67 3.64
C LEU A 105 -4.45 3.65 4.77
N PRO A 106 -4.00 2.40 4.62
CA PRO A 106 -4.05 1.40 5.68
C PRO A 106 -3.00 1.63 6.77
N LEU A 107 -2.77 2.88 7.17
CA LEU A 107 -1.84 3.24 8.23
C LEU A 107 -2.57 3.33 9.57
N ASP A 108 -1.87 2.91 10.62
CA ASP A 108 -2.22 3.23 11.99
C ASP A 108 -1.10 4.02 12.67
N SER A 109 -1.32 4.47 13.90
CA SER A 109 -0.34 5.21 14.68
C SER A 109 0.95 4.44 15.00
N ARG A 110 1.10 3.17 14.60
CA ARG A 110 2.29 2.32 14.76
C ARG A 110 3.07 2.10 13.46
N SER A 111 2.48 2.34 12.29
CA SER A 111 3.17 2.19 11.00
C SER A 111 4.46 3.02 10.92
N GLY A 112 5.51 2.49 10.31
CA GLY A 112 6.83 3.12 10.16
C GLY A 112 7.61 3.32 11.46
N LYS A 113 7.21 2.74 12.59
CA LYS A 113 7.97 2.87 13.86
C LYS A 113 9.35 2.19 13.84
N GLN A 114 9.56 1.20 12.96
CA GLN A 114 10.83 0.49 12.80
C GLN A 114 11.59 0.92 11.52
N GLY A 115 10.99 1.81 10.71
CA GLY A 115 11.68 2.42 9.59
C GLY A 115 12.81 3.32 10.07
N LYS A 116 13.92 3.39 9.32
CA LYS A 116 15.15 4.11 9.73
C LYS A 116 14.88 5.55 10.17
N ASN A 117 13.96 6.25 9.48
CA ASN A 117 13.66 7.67 9.69
C ASN A 117 12.15 7.91 9.92
N GLY A 118 11.39 6.90 10.34
CA GLY A 118 9.93 6.94 10.26
C GLY A 118 9.43 6.67 8.83
N CYS A 119 8.23 7.16 8.52
CA CYS A 119 7.58 6.98 7.22
C CYS A 119 7.15 8.32 6.62
N THR A 120 7.62 8.62 5.41
CA THR A 120 7.26 9.81 4.64
C THR A 120 6.17 9.49 3.61
N ILE A 121 5.24 10.42 3.39
CA ILE A 121 4.19 10.28 2.37
C ILE A 121 4.41 11.35 1.30
N CYS A 122 4.95 10.94 0.17
CA CYS A 122 5.15 11.79 -1.00
C CYS A 122 3.91 11.74 -1.90
N TYR A 123 3.43 12.89 -2.36
CA TYR A 123 2.29 12.96 -3.27
C TYR A 123 2.47 14.06 -4.32
N LYS A 124 1.86 13.89 -5.49
CA LYS A 124 1.94 14.89 -6.59
C LYS A 124 0.75 15.84 -6.69
N ASP A 125 -0.45 15.37 -6.36
CA ASP A 125 -1.66 16.19 -6.46
C ASP A 125 -1.94 16.91 -5.13
N SER A 126 -1.81 18.24 -5.11
CA SER A 126 -2.09 19.05 -3.91
C SER A 126 -3.52 18.89 -3.37
N HIS A 127 -4.48 18.54 -4.22
CA HIS A 127 -5.86 18.26 -3.82
C HIS A 127 -6.04 16.84 -3.29
N TRP A 128 -5.09 15.95 -3.53
CA TRP A 128 -5.13 14.59 -3.01
C TRP A 128 -5.14 14.60 -1.48
N LEU A 129 -4.17 15.29 -0.86
CA LEU A 129 -4.01 15.33 0.60
C LEU A 129 -5.25 15.88 1.32
N LYS A 130 -5.92 16.89 0.73
CA LYS A 130 -7.15 17.48 1.28
C LYS A 130 -8.30 16.48 1.39
N GLY A 131 -8.33 15.47 0.52
CA GLY A 131 -9.36 14.43 0.50
C GLY A 131 -8.99 13.17 1.30
N VAL A 132 -7.81 13.10 1.91
CA VAL A 132 -7.36 11.91 2.67
C VAL A 132 -8.16 11.78 3.97
N LYS A 133 -8.77 10.60 4.15
CA LYS A 133 -9.44 10.17 5.37
C LYS A 133 -8.48 9.34 6.21
N TRP A 134 -8.18 9.83 7.40
CA TRP A 134 -7.31 9.16 8.37
C TRP A 134 -8.09 8.16 9.22
N ALA A 135 -7.41 7.14 9.74
CA ALA A 135 -8.06 6.13 10.60
C ALA A 135 -8.55 6.72 11.93
N ASP A 136 -7.74 7.59 12.52
CA ASP A 136 -8.01 8.32 13.77
C ASP A 136 -7.15 9.60 13.82
N GLU A 137 -7.44 10.47 14.80
CA GLU A 137 -6.69 11.73 14.99
C GLU A 137 -5.21 11.50 15.34
N ALA A 138 -4.87 10.39 16.00
CA ALA A 138 -3.48 10.06 16.33
C ALA A 138 -2.66 9.76 15.06
N THR A 139 -3.25 9.03 14.11
CA THR A 139 -2.67 8.70 12.82
C THR A 139 -2.51 9.98 11.98
N LYS A 140 -3.54 10.84 11.93
CA LYS A 140 -3.45 12.14 11.27
C LYS A 140 -2.32 13.00 11.82
N LYS A 141 -2.27 13.19 13.14
CA LYS A 141 -1.25 14.01 13.82
C LYS A 141 0.17 13.50 13.55
N ARG A 142 0.34 12.17 13.45
CA ARG A 142 1.64 11.56 13.18
C ARG A 142 2.13 11.78 11.76
N PHE A 143 1.26 11.55 10.76
CA PHE A 143 1.68 11.48 9.37
C PHE A 143 1.53 12.81 8.62
N LEU A 144 0.60 13.67 9.01
CA LEU A 144 0.37 14.95 8.32
C LEU A 144 1.64 15.82 8.21
N PRO A 145 2.51 15.92 9.25
CA PRO A 145 3.78 16.67 9.13
C PRO A 145 4.83 16.00 8.23
N SER A 146 4.67 14.70 7.94
CA SER A 146 5.59 13.91 7.09
C SER A 146 5.07 13.78 5.65
N CYS A 147 3.99 14.49 5.30
CA CYS A 147 3.46 14.56 3.95
C CYS A 147 4.24 15.60 3.12
N GLN A 148 4.72 15.22 1.94
CA GLN A 148 5.53 16.07 1.07
C GLN A 148 4.92 16.13 -0.33
N LEU A 149 4.67 17.33 -0.83
CA LEU A 149 4.34 17.56 -2.24
C LEU A 149 5.63 17.44 -3.07
N VAL A 150 5.62 16.64 -4.14
CA VAL A 150 6.79 16.39 -4.99
C VAL A 150 6.48 16.61 -6.47
N ASP A 151 7.45 17.14 -7.24
CA ASP A 151 7.24 17.63 -8.62
C ASP A 151 7.95 16.82 -9.73
N TYR A 152 8.55 15.66 -9.44
CA TYR A 152 9.44 14.94 -10.38
C TYR A 152 8.83 14.54 -11.72
#